data_AF-A0A1G2QEM8-F1
#
_entry.id   AF-A0A1G2QEM8-F1
#
_cell.length_a   1.000
_cell.length_b   1.000
_cell.length_c   1.000
_cell.angle_alpha   90.00
_cell.angle_beta   90.00
_cell.angle_gamma   90.00
#
_symmetry.space_group_name_H-M   'P 1'
#
loop_
_entity.id
_entity.type
_entity.pdbx_description
1 polymer ?
#
loop_
_entity_poly.entity_id
_entity_poly.type
_entity_poly.pdbx_seq_one_letter_code
_entity_poly.pdbx_strand_id
1 'polypeptide(L)'
;MEQKIAQHIEAEIAELEERIAEKRRNLETENKIISDKDLVSEAITDFSATPRVVPPVAEGSESSYLETLPEEVEQTVAYLVDRVFTKGLAKTIAEAKKLSFLDEDAFHDTLTDKVHAELKKRGLVN
;
A
#
# COMPACT_ATOMS: atom_id res chain seq x y z
N MET A 1 38.94 -2.95 31.32
CA MET A 1 37.50 -2.61 31.44
C MET A 1 36.77 -2.76 30.11
N GLU A 2 37.42 -2.55 28.97
CA GLU A 2 36.80 -2.61 27.63
C GLU A 2 36.23 -3.97 27.23
N GLN A 3 36.86 -5.09 27.62
CA GLN A 3 36.34 -6.43 27.29
C GLN A 3 34.99 -6.75 27.94
N LYS A 4 34.69 -6.22 29.13
CA LYS A 4 33.38 -6.42 29.79
C LYS A 4 32.26 -5.67 29.09
N ILE A 5 32.57 -4.52 28.48
CA ILE A 5 31.61 -3.72 27.73
C ILE A 5 31.28 -4.41 26.41
N ALA A 6 32.30 -4.92 25.70
CA ALA A 6 32.11 -5.70 24.48
C ALA A 6 31.24 -6.95 24.73
N GLN A 7 31.49 -7.68 25.82
CA GLN A 7 30.68 -8.85 26.19
C GLN A 7 29.23 -8.50 26.56
N HIS A 8 29.01 -7.33 27.18
CA HIS A 8 27.65 -6.89 27.51
C HIS A 8 26.88 -6.51 26.23
N ILE A 9 27.53 -5.79 25.33
CA ILE A 9 26.94 -5.40 24.03
C ILE A 9 26.65 -6.63 23.17
N GLU A 10 27.56 -7.61 23.11
CA GLU A 10 27.31 -8.86 22.37
C GLU A 10 26.14 -9.66 22.96
N ALA A 11 26.00 -9.69 24.28
CA ALA A 11 24.86 -10.35 24.93
C ALA A 11 23.53 -9.61 24.67
N GLU A 12 23.54 -8.27 24.70
CA GLU A 12 22.37 -7.47 24.35
C GLU A 12 21.97 -7.62 22.87
N ILE A 13 22.94 -7.70 21.96
CA ILE A 13 22.69 -7.96 20.54
C ILE A 13 22.03 -9.33 20.36
N ALA A 14 22.54 -10.37 21.01
CA ALA A 14 21.97 -11.71 20.91
C ALA A 14 20.52 -11.76 21.43
N GLU A 15 20.21 -11.08 22.54
CA GLU A 15 18.85 -10.99 23.07
C GLU A 15 17.90 -10.25 22.11
N LEU A 16 18.38 -9.15 21.51
CA LEU A 16 17.61 -8.38 20.55
C LEU A 16 17.33 -9.17 19.27
N GLU A 17 18.29 -9.96 18.79
CA GLU A 17 18.10 -10.83 17.63
C GLU A 17 17.04 -11.92 17.88
N GLU A 18 17.04 -12.52 19.08
CA GLU A 18 16.02 -13.51 19.47
C GLU A 18 14.62 -12.90 19.51
N ARG A 19 14.49 -11.71 20.12
CA ARG A 19 13.21 -10.97 20.18
C ARG A 19 12.70 -10.57 18.79
N ILE A 20 13.60 -10.21 17.87
CA ILE A 20 13.24 -9.88 16.48
C ILE A 20 12.77 -11.14 15.74
N ALA A 21 13.45 -12.28 15.92
CA ALA A 21 13.09 -13.54 15.29
C ALA A 21 11.72 -14.06 15.78
N GLU A 22 11.46 -13.99 17.09
CA GLU A 22 10.17 -14.36 17.67
C GLU A 22 9.04 -13.47 17.14
N LYS A 23 9.24 -12.16 17.14
CA LYS A 23 8.23 -11.21 16.65
C LYS A 23 7.93 -11.39 15.17
N ARG A 24 8.93 -11.70 14.33
CA ARG A 24 8.73 -12.04 12.91
C ARG A 24 7.90 -13.30 12.74
N ARG A 25 8.17 -14.35 13.52
CA ARG A 25 7.43 -15.61 13.46
C ARG A 25 5.96 -15.44 13.89
N ASN A 26 5.70 -14.63 14.90
CA ASN A 26 4.33 -14.31 15.32
C ASN A 26 3.57 -13.53 14.23
N LEU A 27 4.20 -12.54 13.61
CA LEU A 27 3.59 -11.77 12.52
C LEU A 27 3.32 -12.63 11.27
N GLU A 28 4.18 -13.58 10.94
CA GLU A 28 3.92 -14.53 9.84
C GLU A 28 2.76 -15.49 10.13
N THR A 29 2.53 -15.83 11.40
CA THR A 29 1.43 -16.70 11.83
C THR A 29 0.11 -15.93 11.85
N GLU A 30 0.12 -14.69 12.35
CA GLU A 30 -1.05 -13.82 12.44
C GLU A 30 -1.54 -13.37 11.05
N ASN A 31 -0.62 -13.02 10.14
CA ASN A 31 -0.97 -12.63 8.76
C ASN A 31 -1.44 -13.78 7.86
N LYS A 32 -1.31 -15.04 8.29
CA LYS A 32 -1.86 -16.19 7.54
C LYS A 32 -3.31 -16.52 7.91
N ILE A 33 -3.83 -15.96 9.00
CA ILE A 33 -5.16 -16.31 9.54
C ILE A 33 -6.24 -15.31 9.09
N ILE A 34 -5.86 -14.09 8.71
CA ILE A 34 -6.81 -13.12 8.16
C ILE A 34 -6.92 -13.37 6.65
N SER A 35 -7.77 -14.33 6.29
CA SER A 35 -8.25 -14.47 4.92
C SER A 35 -9.12 -13.26 4.61
N ASP A 36 -8.76 -12.48 3.59
CA ASP A 36 -9.49 -11.28 3.13
C ASP A 36 -10.99 -11.49 2.87
N LYS A 37 -11.46 -12.75 2.85
CA LYS A 37 -12.87 -13.11 2.68
C LYS A 37 -13.77 -12.86 3.89
N ASP A 38 -13.24 -12.86 5.11
CA ASP A 38 -14.09 -12.73 6.31
C ASP A 38 -14.37 -11.28 6.72
N LEU A 39 -13.56 -10.30 6.28
CA LEU A 39 -13.80 -8.88 6.54
C LEU A 39 -14.92 -8.28 5.66
N VAL A 40 -15.20 -8.90 4.51
CA VAL A 40 -16.20 -8.38 3.55
C VAL A 40 -17.62 -8.85 3.88
N SER A 41 -17.78 -10.01 4.50
CA SER A 41 -19.10 -10.60 4.77
C SER A 41 -19.84 -9.89 5.92
N GLU A 42 -19.12 -9.31 6.88
CA GLU A 42 -19.72 -8.65 8.05
C GLU A 42 -20.20 -7.22 7.76
N ALA A 43 -19.73 -6.58 6.68
CA ALA A 43 -20.17 -5.24 6.29
C ALA A 43 -21.40 -5.21 5.35
N ILE A 44 -21.83 -6.36 4.80
CA ILE A 44 -22.85 -6.41 3.75
C ILE A 44 -24.25 -6.76 4.29
N THR A 45 -24.37 -7.21 5.55
CA THR A 45 -25.66 -7.67 6.11
C THR A 45 -26.63 -6.55 6.48
N ASP A 46 -26.20 -5.29 6.54
CA ASP A 46 -27.06 -4.15 6.90
C ASP A 46 -27.74 -3.45 5.69
N PHE A 47 -27.45 -3.85 4.46
CA PHE A 47 -28.10 -3.29 3.25
C PHE A 47 -29.20 -4.22 2.71
N SER A 48 -30.18 -4.52 3.53
CA SER A 48 -31.41 -5.20 3.09
C SER A 48 -32.42 -4.20 2.50
N ALA A 49 -32.44 -4.17 1.16
CA ALA A 49 -33.61 -4.14 0.28
C ALA A 49 -34.63 -2.96 0.34
N THR A 50 -34.41 -1.96 -0.53
CA THR A 50 -35.50 -1.43 -1.39
C THR A 50 -34.98 -1.26 -2.83
N PRO A 51 -35.69 -1.72 -3.87
CA PRO A 51 -35.23 -1.56 -5.25
C PRO A 51 -35.57 -0.15 -5.73
N ARG A 52 -34.59 0.75 -5.72
CA ARG A 52 -34.71 2.06 -6.35
C ARG A 52 -34.27 1.94 -7.81
N VAL A 53 -35.21 2.09 -8.73
CA VAL A 53 -34.93 2.20 -10.17
C VAL A 53 -34.04 3.43 -10.37
N VAL A 54 -32.79 3.21 -10.76
CA VAL A 54 -31.84 4.26 -11.14
C VAL A 54 -31.95 4.52 -12.65
N PRO A 55 -31.98 5.80 -13.09
CA PRO A 55 -31.95 6.13 -14.51
C PRO A 55 -30.58 5.78 -15.11
N PRO A 56 -30.47 5.59 -16.44
CA PRO A 56 -29.20 5.29 -17.09
C PRO A 56 -28.26 6.49 -16.88
N VAL A 57 -27.14 6.24 -16.20
CA VAL A 57 -26.07 7.23 -16.03
C VAL A 57 -25.49 7.47 -17.42
N ALA A 58 -25.71 8.68 -17.93
CA ALA A 58 -25.06 9.19 -19.11
C ALA A 58 -23.55 9.11 -18.93
N GLU A 59 -22.85 8.74 -20.01
CA GLU A 59 -21.39 8.79 -20.16
C GLU A 59 -20.89 10.22 -19.84
N GLY A 60 -20.71 10.51 -18.56
CA GLY A 60 -19.97 11.65 -18.10
C GLY A 60 -18.50 11.30 -18.23
N SER A 61 -17.78 12.06 -19.05
CA SER A 61 -16.31 12.06 -19.12
C SER A 61 -15.75 11.86 -17.71
N GLU A 62 -15.19 10.69 -17.43
CA GLU A 62 -14.53 10.38 -16.17
C GLU A 62 -13.25 11.21 -16.12
N SER A 63 -13.37 12.49 -15.76
CA SER A 63 -12.22 13.25 -15.27
C SER A 63 -11.74 12.51 -14.04
N SER A 64 -10.68 11.72 -14.22
CA SER A 64 -10.03 10.98 -13.14
C SER A 64 -9.77 11.97 -12.02
N TYR A 65 -10.21 11.66 -10.79
CA TYR A 65 -10.09 12.54 -9.62
C TYR A 65 -8.63 13.00 -9.38
N LEU A 66 -7.67 12.29 -9.97
CA LEU A 66 -6.27 12.70 -10.13
C LEU A 66 -6.09 14.13 -10.70
N GLU A 67 -7.00 14.63 -11.54
CA GLU A 67 -6.96 15.98 -12.12
C GLU A 67 -7.42 17.07 -11.14
N THR A 68 -8.10 16.67 -10.06
CA THR A 68 -8.64 17.56 -9.02
C THR A 68 -7.91 17.44 -7.68
N LEU A 69 -6.78 16.70 -7.65
CA LEU A 69 -6.02 16.49 -6.43
C LEU A 69 -5.36 17.78 -5.93
N PRO A 70 -5.18 17.91 -4.60
CA PRO A 70 -4.34 18.95 -4.04
C PRO A 70 -2.89 18.80 -4.55
N GLU A 71 -2.23 19.92 -4.84
CA GLU A 71 -0.86 19.95 -5.36
C GLU A 71 0.14 19.20 -4.45
N GLU A 72 -0.11 19.16 -3.14
CA GLU A 72 0.69 18.41 -2.17
C GLU A 72 0.65 16.89 -2.40
N VAL A 73 -0.52 16.35 -2.76
CA VAL A 73 -0.70 14.93 -3.07
C VAL A 73 -0.05 14.61 -4.41
N GLU A 74 -0.18 15.49 -5.41
CA GLU A 74 0.45 15.31 -6.72
C GLU A 74 1.98 15.22 -6.62
N GLN A 75 2.60 16.10 -5.82
CA GLN A 75 4.04 16.06 -5.57
C GLN A 75 4.47 14.79 -4.84
N THR A 76 3.68 14.35 -3.86
CA THR A 76 3.93 13.12 -3.09
C THR A 76 3.86 11.90 -4.00
N VAL A 77 2.85 11.82 -4.87
CA VAL A 77 2.69 10.74 -5.83
C VAL A 77 3.82 10.74 -6.85
N ALA A 78 4.23 11.89 -7.37
CA ALA A 78 5.37 11.98 -8.28
C ALA A 78 6.67 11.47 -7.63
N TYR A 79 6.89 11.81 -6.35
CA TYR A 79 8.02 11.30 -5.58
C TYR A 79 7.95 9.77 -5.38
N LEU A 80 6.77 9.24 -5.07
CA LEU A 80 6.59 7.79 -4.92
C LEU A 80 6.85 7.07 -6.25
N VAL A 81 6.34 7.59 -7.38
CA VAL A 81 6.58 6.98 -8.70
C VAL A 81 8.07 6.92 -9.05
N ASP A 82 8.84 7.98 -8.80
CA ASP A 82 10.30 7.94 -8.97
C ASP A 82 10.97 6.88 -8.07
N ARG A 83 10.47 6.75 -6.83
CA ARG A 83 10.93 5.73 -5.89
C ARG A 83 10.63 4.30 -6.34
N VAL A 84 9.53 4.07 -7.05
CA VAL A 84 9.22 2.76 -7.63
C VAL A 84 10.33 2.31 -8.58
N PHE A 85 10.80 3.21 -9.44
CA PHE A 85 11.82 2.90 -10.43
C PHE A 85 13.24 2.80 -9.84
N THR A 86 13.51 3.46 -8.70
CA THR A 86 14.83 3.44 -8.05
C THR A 86 14.98 2.36 -6.98
N LYS A 87 13.98 2.20 -6.09
CA LYS A 87 14.01 1.27 -4.95
C LYS A 87 13.18 0.01 -5.14
N GLY A 88 12.31 -0.01 -6.15
CA GLY A 88 11.38 -1.09 -6.42
C GLY A 88 9.99 -0.87 -5.81
N LEU A 89 9.00 -1.50 -6.43
CA LEU A 89 7.57 -1.34 -6.10
C LEU A 89 7.25 -1.71 -4.64
N ALA A 90 7.74 -2.84 -4.15
CA ALA A 90 7.41 -3.36 -2.82
C ALA A 90 7.83 -2.42 -1.66
N LYS A 91 9.01 -1.80 -1.78
CA LYS A 91 9.50 -0.85 -0.75
C LYS A 91 8.72 0.45 -0.78
N THR A 92 8.36 0.89 -1.98
CA THR A 92 7.61 2.13 -2.18
C THR A 92 6.16 1.99 -1.71
N ILE A 93 5.52 0.85 -1.95
CA ILE A 93 4.18 0.54 -1.39
C ILE A 93 4.22 0.55 0.14
N ALA A 94 5.25 -0.02 0.76
CA ALA A 94 5.40 -0.01 2.22
C ALA A 94 5.64 1.40 2.80
N GLU A 95 6.12 2.34 1.98
CA GLU A 95 6.28 3.75 2.36
C GLU A 95 4.98 4.53 2.08
N ALA A 96 4.30 4.29 0.97
CA ALA A 96 3.00 4.87 0.65
C ALA A 96 1.93 4.48 1.67
N LYS A 97 1.92 3.23 2.13
CA LYS A 97 1.04 2.73 3.22
C LYS A 97 1.25 3.41 4.57
N LYS A 98 2.36 4.11 4.76
CA LYS A 98 2.61 4.90 5.98
C LYS A 98 2.14 6.34 5.86
N LEU A 99 1.77 6.77 4.64
CA LEU A 99 1.23 8.08 4.35
C LEU A 99 -0.31 8.07 4.48
N SER A 100 -0.96 9.10 3.98
CA SER A 100 -2.42 9.18 4.04
C SER A 100 -3.07 8.20 3.07
N PHE A 101 -4.30 7.78 3.38
CA PHE A 101 -5.11 6.95 2.49
C PHE A 101 -5.28 7.58 1.10
N LEU A 102 -5.35 8.92 1.03
CA LEU A 102 -5.46 9.66 -0.21
C LEU A 102 -4.19 9.55 -1.07
N ASP A 103 -3.00 9.56 -0.46
CA ASP A 103 -1.73 9.42 -1.17
C ASP A 103 -1.54 7.99 -1.70
N GLU A 104 -1.97 6.98 -0.94
CA GLU A 104 -1.91 5.57 -1.36
C GLU A 104 -2.82 5.32 -2.57
N ASP A 105 -4.05 5.83 -2.53
CA ASP A 105 -5.05 5.70 -3.59
C ASP A 105 -4.60 6.44 -4.87
N ALA A 106 -4.20 7.70 -4.73
CA ALA A 106 -3.68 8.49 -5.86
C ALA A 106 -2.41 7.88 -6.48
N PHE A 107 -1.58 7.24 -5.67
CA PHE A 107 -0.41 6.50 -6.15
C PHE A 107 -0.80 5.23 -6.90
N HIS A 108 -1.75 4.45 -6.38
CA HIS A 108 -2.30 3.28 -7.06
C HIS A 108 -2.85 3.66 -8.44
N ASP A 109 -3.72 4.67 -8.49
CA ASP A 109 -4.36 5.12 -9.73
C ASP A 109 -3.35 5.67 -10.74
N THR A 110 -2.33 6.40 -10.25
CA THR A 110 -1.26 6.86 -11.12
C THR A 110 -0.47 5.70 -11.74
N LEU A 111 -0.27 4.61 -10.99
CA LEU A 111 0.38 3.42 -11.52
C LEU A 111 -0.50 2.70 -12.56
N THR A 112 -1.79 2.53 -12.29
CA THR A 112 -2.71 1.78 -13.17
C THR A 112 -3.17 2.57 -14.39
N ASP A 113 -3.28 3.90 -14.29
CA ASP A 113 -3.80 4.71 -15.37
C ASP A 113 -2.67 5.29 -16.21
N LYS A 114 -1.73 5.99 -15.56
CA LYS A 114 -0.65 6.70 -16.27
C LYS A 114 0.51 5.77 -16.60
N VAL A 115 1.07 5.08 -15.60
CA VAL A 115 2.27 4.26 -15.80
C VAL A 115 1.97 3.03 -16.66
N HIS A 116 0.87 2.33 -16.41
CA HIS A 116 0.47 1.18 -17.22
C HIS A 116 0.17 1.58 -18.69
N ALA A 117 -0.54 2.69 -18.93
CA ALA A 117 -0.76 3.17 -20.28
C ALA A 117 0.56 3.53 -21.00
N GLU A 118 1.51 4.16 -20.30
CA GLU A 118 2.84 4.45 -20.84
C GLU A 118 3.65 3.19 -21.13
N LEU A 119 3.59 2.18 -20.26
CA LEU A 119 4.23 0.88 -20.48
C LEU A 119 3.63 0.14 -21.68
N LYS A 120 2.31 0.23 -21.86
CA LYS A 120 1.60 -0.32 -23.01
C LYS A 120 1.98 0.39 -24.32
N LYS A 121 2.03 1.73 -24.31
CA LYS A 121 2.52 2.51 -25.47
C LYS A 121 3.93 2.15 -25.87
N ARG A 122 4.80 1.84 -24.88
CA ARG A 122 6.19 1.42 -25.11
C ARG A 122 6.33 -0.07 -25.47
N GLY A 123 5.24 -0.83 -25.51
CA GLY A 123 5.24 -2.25 -25.87
C GLY A 123 5.90 -3.16 -24.82
N LEU A 124 6.04 -2.70 -23.58
CA LEU A 124 6.62 -3.48 -22.47
C LEU A 124 5.58 -4.40 -21.80
N VAL A 125 4.29 -4.08 -21.95
CA VAL A 125 3.16 -4.82 -21.38
C VAL A 125 2.04 -4.83 -22.43
N ASN A 126 1.38 -5.97 -22.65
CA ASN A 126 0.31 -6.16 -23.66
C ASN A 126 -1.09 -6.02 -23.04
#